data_AF-A0A0F3NI48-F1
#
_entry.id   AF-A0A0F3NI48-F1
#
_cell.length_a   1.000
_cell.length_b   1.000
_cell.length_c   1.000
_cell.angle_alpha   90.00
_cell.angle_beta   90.00
_cell.angle_gamma   90.00
#
_symmetry.space_group_name_H-M   'P 1'
#
loop_
_entity.id
_entity.type
_entity.pdbx_description
1 polymer ?
#
loop_
_entity_poly.entity_id
_entity_poly.type
_entity_poly.pdbx_seq_one_letter_code
_entity_poly.pdbx_strand_id
1 'polypeptide(L)'
;MMSMAIVMAGNDVRAHDDVSALDTGGAGYFYVGLDYSPAFSKIRDFSIRESNGETKAVYPYLKDGKSVKLESNKFDWNTPDPRIGFKDNMLVAMEGSVGYGIGGARVELEIGYERFKTKGIRDSGSKEDEADTVYLLAKELAYDVVTGQTDKLTAALAKTSGKDIVQFANAVKISHSEIDKKVCTGIHGDKETQQSSANAFASEASSSGVAQCSGFATAKDSTLSFSKFVEDVKIGEKNWPRGQHSTSSGAKVGVPDSNAKAVAKDLVQELNHDEKTIVAGLLAKTIEGGEVVEIRAVSSTSVMVNAEFEIIRLFRRAESSRV
;
A
#
# COMPACT_ATOMS: atom_id res chain seq x y z
N MET A 1 0.11 -40.15 4.91
CA MET A 1 -1.13 -39.45 5.33
C MET A 1 -1.73 -40.28 6.44
N MET A 2 -1.87 -39.70 7.62
CA MET A 2 -2.65 -40.31 8.70
C MET A 2 -3.87 -39.40 8.81
N SER A 3 -4.97 -39.78 8.18
CA SER A 3 -6.25 -39.07 8.30
C SER A 3 -6.96 -39.63 9.53
N MET A 4 -7.47 -38.75 10.38
CA MET A 4 -8.29 -39.13 11.53
C MET A 4 -9.62 -38.39 11.38
N ALA A 5 -10.54 -39.01 10.65
CA ALA A 5 -11.89 -38.49 10.43
C ALA A 5 -12.75 -38.78 11.67
N ILE A 6 -13.30 -37.74 12.30
CA ILE A 6 -14.34 -37.90 13.32
C ILE A 6 -15.68 -37.67 12.64
N VAL A 7 -16.41 -38.77 12.37
CA VAL A 7 -17.75 -38.75 11.78
C VAL A 7 -18.78 -38.65 12.91
N MET A 8 -19.53 -37.56 12.96
CA MET A 8 -20.73 -37.45 13.81
C MET A 8 -21.97 -37.48 12.93
N ALA A 9 -22.67 -38.61 12.90
CA ALA A 9 -23.89 -38.78 12.14
C ALA A 9 -25.13 -38.65 13.06
N GLY A 10 -26.07 -37.78 12.69
CA GLY A 10 -27.29 -37.49 13.46
C GLY A 10 -28.54 -38.17 12.87
N ASN A 11 -29.18 -38.99 13.70
CA ASN A 11 -30.50 -39.64 13.61
C ASN A 11 -30.91 -40.29 12.27
N ASP A 12 -30.25 -41.41 11.95
CA ASP A 12 -30.79 -42.79 12.07
C ASP A 12 -29.65 -43.76 11.68
N VAL A 13 -28.58 -43.81 12.49
CA VAL A 13 -27.29 -44.40 12.06
C VAL A 13 -26.86 -45.57 12.95
N ARG A 14 -26.81 -46.76 12.33
CA ARG A 14 -25.96 -47.87 12.74
C ARG A 14 -24.53 -47.55 12.30
N ALA A 15 -23.57 -47.62 13.20
CA ALA A 15 -22.16 -47.56 12.86
C ALA A 15 -21.80 -48.76 11.98
N HIS A 16 -21.32 -48.51 10.75
CA HIS A 16 -20.68 -49.53 9.93
C HIS A 16 -19.26 -49.05 9.63
N ASP A 17 -18.28 -49.81 10.13
CA ASP A 17 -16.88 -49.77 9.69
C ASP A 17 -16.80 -50.01 8.18
N ASP A 18 -15.68 -49.55 7.59
CA ASP A 18 -15.27 -49.45 6.17
C ASP A 18 -15.46 -50.67 5.23
N VAL A 19 -16.41 -51.56 5.47
CA VAL A 19 -16.77 -52.65 4.58
C VAL A 19 -18.30 -52.72 4.50
N SER A 20 -18.84 -52.42 3.31
CA SER A 20 -20.26 -52.59 2.89
C SER A 20 -21.11 -51.31 2.88
N ALA A 21 -20.84 -50.42 1.94
CA ALA A 21 -21.81 -49.41 1.48
C ALA A 21 -22.79 -49.95 0.43
N LEU A 22 -23.07 -51.26 0.42
CA LEU A 22 -23.82 -51.91 -0.67
C LEU A 22 -25.31 -52.14 -0.37
N ASP A 23 -25.86 -51.70 0.77
CA ASP A 23 -27.24 -52.08 1.15
C ASP A 23 -28.05 -50.99 1.89
N THR A 24 -27.92 -49.72 1.47
CA THR A 24 -28.95 -48.69 1.78
C THR A 24 -29.88 -48.56 0.58
N GLY A 25 -30.94 -49.36 0.57
CA GLY A 25 -31.98 -49.31 -0.46
C GLY A 25 -32.57 -47.90 -0.60
N GLY A 26 -32.15 -47.16 -1.63
CA GLY A 26 -32.78 -45.94 -2.16
C GLY A 26 -32.83 -44.70 -1.26
N ALA A 27 -32.62 -44.79 0.05
CA ALA A 27 -32.68 -43.67 0.97
C ALA A 27 -31.34 -42.92 1.02
N GLY A 28 -31.36 -41.62 0.70
CA GLY A 28 -30.17 -40.79 0.76
C GLY A 28 -29.78 -40.41 2.20
N TYR A 29 -28.49 -40.20 2.45
CA TYR A 29 -27.95 -39.87 3.77
C TYR A 29 -27.01 -38.65 3.70
N PHE A 30 -26.97 -37.87 4.78
CA PHE A 30 -26.04 -36.75 4.96
C PHE A 30 -24.95 -37.13 5.96
N TYR A 31 -23.73 -36.66 5.73
CA TYR A 31 -22.62 -36.77 6.68
C TYR A 31 -21.82 -35.47 6.76
N VAL A 32 -21.16 -35.28 7.90
CA VAL A 32 -20.25 -34.17 8.15
C VAL A 32 -18.93 -34.75 8.64
N GLY A 33 -17.84 -34.40 7.96
CA GLY A 33 -16.47 -34.78 8.28
C GLY A 33 -15.67 -33.59 8.77
N LEU A 34 -14.67 -33.87 9.61
CA LEU A 34 -13.61 -32.91 9.94
C LEU A 34 -12.28 -33.63 9.82
N ASP A 35 -11.51 -33.23 8.82
CA ASP A 35 -10.22 -33.79 8.47
C ASP A 35 -9.08 -32.83 8.83
N TYR A 36 -7.99 -33.42 9.30
CA TYR A 36 -6.73 -32.74 9.52
C TYR A 36 -5.73 -33.16 8.44
N SER A 37 -5.48 -32.25 7.50
CA SER A 37 -4.71 -32.52 6.28
C SER A 37 -3.45 -31.66 6.28
N PRO A 38 -2.36 -32.01 7.01
CA PRO A 38 -1.17 -31.17 7.08
C PRO A 38 -0.59 -30.92 5.68
N ALA A 39 -0.57 -29.66 5.26
CA ALA A 39 -0.10 -29.21 3.96
C ALA A 39 1.19 -28.39 4.08
N PHE A 40 2.08 -28.50 3.10
CA PHE A 40 3.30 -27.67 3.03
C PHE A 40 3.08 -26.47 2.11
N SER A 41 2.06 -25.67 2.43
CA SER A 41 1.69 -24.50 1.64
C SER A 41 2.66 -23.34 1.91
N LYS A 42 2.97 -22.57 0.87
CA LYS A 42 3.83 -21.37 0.94
C LYS A 42 3.23 -20.23 0.13
N ILE A 43 3.16 -19.04 0.72
CA ILE A 43 2.84 -17.82 -0.03
C ILE A 43 4.13 -17.28 -0.64
N ARG A 44 4.10 -17.05 -1.95
CA ARG A 44 5.17 -16.38 -2.71
C ARG A 44 4.60 -15.12 -3.34
N ASP A 45 5.49 -14.16 -3.60
CA ASP A 45 5.19 -12.97 -4.42
C ASP A 45 3.95 -12.18 -3.96
N PHE A 46 3.85 -11.96 -2.64
CA PHE A 46 2.78 -11.14 -2.06
C PHE A 46 3.09 -9.65 -2.23
N SER A 47 2.11 -8.89 -2.71
CA SER A 47 2.20 -7.44 -2.88
C SER A 47 0.93 -6.76 -2.39
N ILE A 48 1.05 -5.53 -1.89
CA ILE A 48 -0.06 -4.69 -1.45
C ILE A 48 -0.06 -3.39 -2.26
N ARG A 49 -1.25 -2.96 -2.67
CA ARG A 49 -1.49 -1.71 -3.39
C ARG A 49 -2.91 -1.24 -3.09
N GLU A 50 -3.13 0.07 -3.14
CA GLU A 50 -4.48 0.62 -3.15
C GLU A 50 -5.26 0.17 -4.41
N SER A 51 -6.56 -0.02 -4.24
CA SER A 51 -7.45 -0.47 -5.32
C SER A 51 -7.57 0.53 -6.48
N ASN A 52 -7.34 1.82 -6.20
CA ASN A 52 -7.30 2.89 -7.20
C ASN A 52 -6.00 2.90 -8.04
N GLY A 53 -4.98 2.12 -7.67
CA GLY A 53 -3.69 2.07 -8.36
C GLY A 53 -2.77 3.27 -8.11
N GLU A 54 -3.03 4.10 -7.09
CA GLU A 54 -2.22 5.29 -6.78
C GLU A 54 -0.90 4.96 -6.06
N THR A 55 -0.81 3.79 -5.43
CA THR A 55 0.41 3.34 -4.74
C THR A 55 1.58 3.23 -5.71
N LYS A 56 2.65 3.99 -5.46
CA LYS A 56 3.91 3.93 -6.21
C LYS A 56 4.93 2.99 -5.60
N ALA A 57 5.00 2.97 -4.27
CA ALA A 57 5.93 2.12 -3.53
C ALA A 57 5.38 1.78 -2.14
N VAL A 58 5.81 0.64 -1.61
CA VAL A 58 5.49 0.18 -0.26
C VAL A 58 6.72 0.34 0.63
N TYR A 59 6.58 1.00 1.77
CA TYR A 59 7.69 1.23 2.72
C TYR A 59 7.40 0.56 4.07
N PRO A 60 8.32 -0.25 4.61
CA PRO A 60 8.08 -0.95 5.87
C PRO A 60 8.28 -0.03 7.09
N TYR A 61 7.49 -0.27 8.13
CA TYR A 61 7.59 0.43 9.40
C TYR A 61 8.80 -0.06 10.23
N LEU A 62 9.60 0.90 10.69
CA LEU A 62 10.71 0.69 11.62
C LEU A 62 10.14 0.44 13.03
N LYS A 63 10.01 -0.84 13.39
CA LYS A 63 9.48 -1.28 14.69
C LYS A 63 10.12 -0.54 15.88
N ASP A 64 9.31 0.21 16.62
CA ASP A 64 9.66 0.86 17.88
C ASP A 64 8.79 0.39 19.07
N GLY A 65 7.93 -0.62 18.87
CA GLY A 65 7.10 -1.22 19.91
C GLY A 65 5.94 -0.33 20.41
N LYS A 66 5.61 0.75 19.68
CA LYS A 66 4.53 1.69 20.01
C LYS A 66 3.42 1.66 18.95
N SER A 67 2.32 2.36 19.21
CA SER A 67 1.25 2.55 18.25
C SER A 67 1.78 3.13 16.94
N VAL A 68 1.22 2.66 15.82
CA VAL A 68 1.61 3.10 14.47
C VAL A 68 1.32 4.59 14.35
N LYS A 69 2.36 5.37 14.06
CA LYS A 69 2.23 6.79 13.74
C LYS A 69 2.74 7.04 12.34
N LEU A 70 1.99 7.86 11.60
CA LEU A 70 2.38 8.38 10.28
C LEU A 70 3.39 9.52 10.48
N GLU A 71 4.59 9.13 10.90
CA GLU A 71 5.77 9.97 11.05
C GLU A 71 6.84 9.46 10.08
N SER A 72 7.48 10.37 9.35
CA SER A 72 8.47 10.04 8.31
C SER A 72 9.61 9.14 8.80
N ASN A 73 10.14 9.41 9.99
CA ASN A 73 11.24 8.69 10.61
C ASN A 73 10.85 7.30 11.16
N LYS A 74 9.58 6.90 11.02
CA LYS A 74 9.09 5.58 11.43
C LYS A 74 8.97 4.60 10.28
N PHE A 75 9.28 5.01 9.06
CA PHE A 75 9.31 4.13 7.89
C PHE A 75 10.72 4.06 7.33
N ASP A 76 11.08 2.89 6.78
CA ASP A 76 12.35 2.72 6.08
C ASP A 76 12.19 3.12 4.62
N TRP A 77 12.53 4.37 4.32
CA TRP A 77 12.46 4.92 2.96
C TRP A 77 13.58 4.41 2.03
N ASN A 78 14.58 3.69 2.57
CA ASN A 78 15.69 3.15 1.78
C ASN A 78 15.36 1.80 1.13
N THR A 79 14.35 1.10 1.65
CA THR A 79 13.96 -0.24 1.19
C THR A 79 12.54 -0.21 0.61
N PRO A 80 12.33 0.43 -0.56
CA PRO A 80 11.04 0.39 -1.23
C PRO A 80 10.70 -1.03 -1.68
N ASP A 81 9.42 -1.37 -1.63
CA ASP A 81 8.85 -2.66 -2.06
C ASP A 81 9.55 -3.88 -1.44
N PRO A 82 9.62 -3.97 -0.10
CA PRO A 82 10.25 -5.10 0.58
C PRO A 82 9.48 -6.39 0.27
N ARG A 83 10.21 -7.52 0.23
CA ARG A 83 9.58 -8.84 0.12
C ARG A 83 8.80 -9.15 1.40
N ILE A 84 7.48 -9.20 1.28
CA ILE A 84 6.59 -9.58 2.38
C ILE A 84 6.59 -11.11 2.49
N GLY A 85 7.26 -11.64 3.50
CA GLY A 85 7.38 -13.07 3.75
C GLY A 85 6.31 -13.59 4.72
N PHE A 86 5.91 -14.85 4.55
CA PHE A 86 5.03 -15.56 5.47
C PHE A 86 5.70 -16.85 5.97
N LYS A 87 5.39 -17.24 7.20
CA LYS A 87 5.80 -18.54 7.76
C LYS A 87 5.08 -19.66 7.03
N ASP A 88 5.81 -20.74 6.78
CA ASP A 88 5.23 -21.97 6.22
C ASP A 88 4.22 -22.54 7.23
N ASN A 89 3.02 -22.89 6.79
CA ASN A 89 1.98 -23.43 7.66
C ASN A 89 2.05 -24.96 7.67
N MET A 90 2.96 -25.55 8.44
CA MET A 90 3.17 -27.01 8.46
C MET A 90 2.11 -27.77 9.28
N LEU A 91 1.25 -27.09 10.05
CA LEU A 91 0.53 -27.71 11.18
C LEU A 91 -0.96 -27.35 11.30
N VAL A 92 -1.55 -26.47 10.48
CA VAL A 92 -2.96 -26.07 10.65
C VAL A 92 -3.65 -25.90 9.30
N ALA A 93 -3.95 -27.01 8.65
CA ALA A 93 -4.93 -27.08 7.57
C ALA A 93 -6.09 -27.94 8.11
N MET A 94 -7.23 -27.28 8.35
CA MET A 94 -8.44 -27.94 8.81
C MET A 94 -9.41 -27.97 7.65
N GLU A 95 -9.98 -29.13 7.38
CA GLU A 95 -10.91 -29.35 6.29
C GLU A 95 -12.22 -29.85 6.88
N GLY A 96 -13.30 -29.11 6.67
CA GLY A 96 -14.64 -29.55 7.01
C GLY A 96 -15.30 -30.08 5.74
N SER A 97 -15.89 -31.26 5.78
CA SER A 97 -16.63 -31.80 4.66
C SER A 97 -18.10 -31.97 4.98
N VAL A 98 -18.96 -31.76 3.99
CA VAL A 98 -20.36 -32.12 4.04
C VAL A 98 -20.70 -32.93 2.81
N GLY A 99 -21.24 -34.13 3.01
CA GLY A 99 -21.53 -35.04 1.92
C GLY A 99 -22.97 -35.54 1.93
N TYR A 100 -23.44 -35.89 0.74
CA TYR A 100 -24.72 -36.53 0.49
C TYR A 100 -24.53 -37.75 -0.41
N GLY A 101 -25.01 -38.90 0.05
CA GLY A 101 -24.97 -40.15 -0.72
C GLY A 101 -26.37 -40.64 -1.05
N ILE A 102 -26.60 -41.09 -2.30
CA ILE A 102 -27.82 -41.78 -2.72
C ILE A 102 -27.53 -42.81 -3.82
N GLY A 103 -28.00 -44.05 -3.65
CA GLY A 103 -28.06 -45.04 -4.73
C GLY A 103 -26.72 -45.32 -5.45
N GLY A 104 -25.62 -45.38 -4.72
CA GLY A 104 -24.27 -45.59 -5.28
C GLY A 104 -23.59 -44.33 -5.81
N ALA A 105 -24.24 -43.17 -5.74
CA ALA A 105 -23.65 -41.87 -6.00
C ALA A 105 -23.35 -41.15 -4.67
N ARG A 106 -22.21 -40.45 -4.60
CA ARG A 106 -21.82 -39.60 -3.47
C ARG A 106 -21.36 -38.25 -3.98
N VAL A 107 -21.81 -37.17 -3.34
CA VAL A 107 -21.30 -35.82 -3.57
C VAL A 107 -20.82 -35.28 -2.23
N GLU A 108 -19.60 -34.75 -2.20
CA GLU A 108 -18.95 -34.19 -1.02
C GLU A 108 -18.42 -32.80 -1.33
N LEU A 109 -18.71 -31.86 -0.44
CA LEU A 109 -18.18 -30.50 -0.46
C LEU A 109 -17.18 -30.37 0.69
N GLU A 110 -15.92 -30.15 0.36
CA GLU A 110 -14.84 -29.96 1.32
C GLU A 110 -14.45 -28.48 1.38
N ILE A 111 -14.30 -27.95 2.59
CA ILE A 111 -13.89 -26.58 2.85
C ILE A 111 -12.61 -26.62 3.69
N GLY A 112 -11.49 -26.29 3.07
CA GLY A 112 -10.19 -26.18 3.73
C GLY A 112 -9.92 -24.77 4.23
N TYR A 113 -9.31 -24.65 5.41
CA TYR A 113 -8.83 -23.37 5.96
C TYR A 113 -7.35 -23.47 6.34
N GLU A 114 -6.56 -22.53 5.82
CA GLU A 114 -5.12 -22.39 6.13
C GLU A 114 -4.81 -20.96 6.59
N ARG A 115 -3.86 -20.82 7.51
CA ARG A 115 -3.42 -19.51 8.02
C ARG A 115 -1.91 -19.36 7.98
N PHE A 116 -1.44 -18.30 7.34
CA PHE A 116 -0.04 -17.96 7.15
C PHE A 116 0.31 -16.69 7.94
N LYS A 117 1.14 -16.82 8.98
CA LYS A 117 1.60 -15.67 9.77
C LYS A 117 2.71 -14.91 9.03
N THR A 118 2.78 -13.60 9.18
CA THR A 118 3.86 -12.79 8.58
C THR A 118 5.22 -13.08 9.23
N LYS A 119 6.29 -12.97 8.44
CA LYS A 119 7.67 -12.95 8.92
C LYS A 119 8.09 -11.52 9.23
N GLY A 120 8.76 -11.30 10.37
CA GLY A 120 9.30 -9.99 10.71
C GLY A 120 10.40 -9.52 9.75
N ILE A 121 10.45 -8.21 9.49
CA ILE A 121 11.37 -7.55 8.52
C ILE A 121 12.80 -7.38 9.06
N ARG A 122 13.18 -7.95 10.22
CA ARG A 122 14.51 -7.70 10.79
C ARG A 122 15.58 -8.64 10.22
N ASP A 123 16.70 -7.98 9.90
CA ASP A 123 17.97 -8.45 9.39
C ASP A 123 18.48 -9.74 10.05
N SER A 124 19.04 -10.62 9.21
CA SER A 124 19.98 -11.71 9.52
C SER A 124 19.99 -12.28 10.95
N GLY A 125 19.39 -13.46 11.13
CA GLY A 125 20.12 -14.55 11.79
C GLY A 125 19.70 -15.01 13.18
N SER A 126 18.70 -14.46 13.87
CA SER A 126 18.24 -15.13 15.10
C SER A 126 16.78 -14.85 15.47
N LYS A 127 15.99 -15.92 15.40
CA LYS A 127 14.56 -16.04 15.72
C LYS A 127 13.63 -15.29 14.75
N GLU A 128 12.85 -16.07 14.00
CA GLU A 128 11.69 -15.58 13.25
C GLU A 128 10.62 -15.10 14.26
N ASP A 129 10.85 -13.94 14.86
CA ASP A 129 9.88 -13.35 15.77
C ASP A 129 8.63 -12.98 14.96
N GLU A 130 7.51 -13.58 15.36
CA GLU A 130 6.19 -13.20 14.87
C GLU A 130 6.01 -11.71 15.11
N ALA A 131 5.58 -11.00 14.09
CA ALA A 131 5.34 -9.58 14.27
C ALA A 131 4.32 -9.05 13.30
N ASP A 132 3.51 -8.17 13.86
CA ASP A 132 2.68 -7.24 13.12
C ASP A 132 3.62 -6.39 12.26
N THR A 133 3.59 -6.64 10.95
CA THR A 133 4.35 -5.86 9.97
C THR A 133 3.45 -4.77 9.44
N VAL A 134 3.91 -3.54 9.56
CA VAL A 134 3.17 -2.35 9.15
C VAL A 134 3.86 -1.75 7.94
N TYR A 135 3.09 -1.29 6.97
CA TYR A 135 3.59 -0.76 5.71
C TYR A 135 2.87 0.54 5.35
N LEU A 136 3.62 1.53 4.86
CA LEU A 136 3.08 2.73 4.24
C LEU A 136 2.94 2.50 2.73
N LEU A 137 1.75 2.77 2.20
CA LEU A 137 1.50 2.85 0.77
C LEU A 137 1.77 4.28 0.32
N ALA A 138 2.98 4.54 -0.17
CA ALA A 138 3.37 5.87 -0.61
C ALA A 138 2.87 6.14 -2.04
N LYS A 139 2.38 7.35 -2.25
CA LYS A 139 1.92 7.87 -3.53
C LYS A 139 3.02 8.70 -4.20
N GLU A 140 2.65 9.40 -5.27
CA GLU A 140 3.55 10.02 -6.24
C GLU A 140 4.46 11.10 -5.62
N LEU A 141 3.93 12.05 -4.84
CA LEU A 141 4.71 13.15 -4.25
C LEU A 141 5.76 12.65 -3.26
N ALA A 142 5.37 11.78 -2.32
CA ALA A 142 6.29 11.23 -1.35
C ALA A 142 7.39 10.39 -2.01
N TYR A 143 7.01 9.55 -2.97
CA TYR A 143 7.94 8.71 -3.73
C TYR A 143 8.92 9.54 -4.58
N ASP A 144 8.43 10.54 -5.30
CA ASP A 144 9.26 11.34 -6.22
C ASP A 144 10.25 12.24 -5.46
N VAL A 145 9.91 12.73 -4.26
CA VAL A 145 10.83 13.48 -3.40
C VAL A 145 12.01 12.61 -2.95
N VAL A 146 11.73 11.42 -2.41
CA VAL A 146 12.79 10.52 -1.89
C VAL A 146 13.66 10.00 -3.02
N THR A 147 13.07 9.66 -4.17
CA THR A 147 13.82 9.16 -5.34
C THR A 147 14.47 10.26 -6.17
N GLY A 148 14.18 11.54 -5.88
CA GLY A 148 14.77 12.68 -6.59
C GLY A 148 14.25 12.87 -8.01
N GLN A 149 13.02 12.46 -8.31
CA GLN A 149 12.41 12.56 -9.64
C GLN A 149 11.82 13.96 -9.88
N THR A 150 12.67 14.97 -10.04
CA THR A 150 12.26 16.40 -10.12
C THR A 150 11.16 16.69 -11.15
N ASP A 151 11.23 16.11 -12.35
CA ASP A 151 10.24 16.38 -13.40
C ASP A 151 8.86 15.78 -13.08
N LYS A 152 8.82 14.57 -12.51
CA LYS A 152 7.57 13.93 -12.09
C LYS A 152 6.99 14.60 -10.85
N LEU A 153 7.84 14.95 -9.88
CA LEU A 153 7.45 15.75 -8.72
C LEU A 153 6.86 17.09 -9.16
N THR A 154 7.45 17.76 -10.15
CA THR A 154 6.92 19.00 -10.71
C THR A 154 5.51 18.78 -11.28
N ALA A 155 5.33 17.74 -12.10
CA ALA A 155 4.04 17.43 -12.71
C ALA A 155 2.96 17.05 -11.67
N ALA A 156 3.34 16.34 -10.61
CA ALA A 156 2.45 16.00 -9.51
C ALA A 156 2.07 17.23 -8.68
N LEU A 157 3.05 18.04 -8.27
CA LEU A 157 2.82 19.30 -7.53
C LEU A 157 1.97 20.28 -8.34
N ALA A 158 2.16 20.35 -9.65
CA ALA A 158 1.36 21.22 -10.52
C ALA A 158 -0.14 20.85 -10.53
N LYS A 159 -0.47 19.58 -10.30
CA LYS A 159 -1.86 19.10 -10.17
C LYS A 159 -2.42 19.29 -8.76
N THR A 160 -1.56 19.46 -7.76
CA THR A 160 -1.96 19.71 -6.37
C THR A 160 -2.57 21.11 -6.22
N SER A 161 -3.67 21.22 -5.48
CA SER A 161 -4.30 22.52 -5.27
C SER A 161 -3.42 23.44 -4.42
N GLY A 162 -3.45 24.74 -4.69
CA GLY A 162 -2.68 25.72 -3.90
C GLY A 162 -3.05 25.70 -2.40
N LYS A 163 -4.29 25.31 -2.07
CA LYS A 163 -4.73 25.15 -0.66
C LYS A 163 -4.02 24.00 0.03
N ASP A 164 -3.81 22.89 -0.65
CA ASP A 164 -3.10 21.74 -0.09
C ASP A 164 -1.60 22.05 0.07
N ILE A 165 -1.03 22.83 -0.86
CA ILE A 165 0.35 23.34 -0.73
C ILE A 165 0.50 24.26 0.48
N VAL A 166 -0.49 25.13 0.74
CA VAL A 166 -0.51 25.96 1.97
C VAL A 166 -0.54 25.08 3.23
N GLN A 167 -1.37 24.03 3.24
CA GLN A 167 -1.41 23.09 4.38
C GLN A 167 -0.07 22.37 4.58
N PHE A 168 0.54 21.91 3.49
CA PHE A 168 1.85 21.28 3.50
C PHE A 168 2.94 22.23 4.03
N ALA A 169 3.01 23.46 3.53
CA ALA A 169 3.97 24.46 4.01
C ALA A 169 3.82 24.76 5.51
N ASN A 170 2.57 24.86 5.98
CA ASN A 170 2.29 25.01 7.41
C ASN A 170 2.74 23.80 8.24
N ALA A 171 2.56 22.58 7.73
CA ALA A 171 3.05 21.37 8.39
C ALA A 171 4.58 21.30 8.46
N VAL A 172 5.27 21.73 7.39
CA VAL A 172 6.74 21.86 7.36
C VAL A 172 7.20 22.88 8.40
N LYS A 173 6.61 24.08 8.42
CA LYS A 173 6.91 25.13 9.41
C LYS A 173 6.80 24.65 10.85
N ILE A 174 5.72 23.93 11.17
CA ILE A 174 5.45 23.44 12.54
C ILE A 174 6.42 22.32 12.92
N SER A 175 6.67 21.39 12.00
CA SER A 175 7.40 20.16 12.31
C SER A 175 8.92 20.34 12.19
N HIS A 176 9.38 21.09 11.19
CA HIS A 176 10.79 21.22 10.81
C HIS A 176 11.10 22.60 10.23
N SER A 177 11.21 23.61 11.09
CA SER A 177 11.47 25.01 10.68
C SER A 177 12.74 25.22 9.87
N GLU A 178 13.75 24.36 10.04
CA GLU A 178 14.99 24.45 9.26
C GLU A 178 14.78 24.03 7.80
N ILE A 179 13.87 23.10 7.53
CA ILE A 179 13.46 22.74 6.16
C ILE A 179 12.65 23.88 5.54
N ASP A 180 11.75 24.50 6.32
CA ASP A 180 10.94 25.64 5.87
C ASP A 180 11.80 26.80 5.34
N LYS A 181 12.97 27.06 5.94
CA LYS A 181 13.90 28.12 5.54
C LYS A 181 14.69 27.81 4.26
N LYS A 182 14.80 26.55 3.86
CA LYS A 182 15.59 26.13 2.68
C LYS A 182 14.80 26.20 1.37
N VAL A 183 13.47 26.15 1.44
CA VAL A 183 12.62 26.03 0.27
C VAL A 183 12.09 27.41 -0.15
N CYS A 184 12.12 27.68 -1.46
CA CYS A 184 11.75 28.94 -2.11
C CYS A 184 12.63 30.16 -1.82
N THR A 185 13.83 29.98 -1.29
CA THR A 185 14.73 31.09 -0.90
C THR A 185 15.87 31.35 -1.89
N GLY A 186 15.91 30.64 -3.02
CA GLY A 186 16.97 30.70 -4.03
C GLY A 186 16.81 31.78 -5.11
N ILE A 187 17.57 31.62 -6.20
CA ILE A 187 17.68 32.57 -7.33
C ILE A 187 17.36 31.98 -8.72
N HIS A 188 16.85 30.76 -8.76
CA HIS A 188 16.65 29.97 -9.98
C HIS A 188 15.19 29.87 -10.45
N GLY A 189 14.27 30.57 -9.78
CA GLY A 189 12.93 30.78 -10.27
C GLY A 189 12.92 31.64 -11.54
N ASP A 190 11.82 31.58 -12.28
CA ASP A 190 11.66 32.38 -13.49
C ASP A 190 11.76 33.87 -13.17
N LYS A 191 12.70 34.55 -13.85
CA LYS A 191 12.92 35.99 -13.72
C LYS A 191 13.33 36.61 -15.05
N GLU A 192 12.95 37.87 -15.25
CA GLU A 192 13.48 38.70 -16.34
C GLU A 192 14.62 39.58 -15.81
N THR A 193 15.49 40.06 -16.70
CA THR A 193 16.69 40.86 -16.39
C THR A 193 16.42 42.12 -15.54
N GLN A 194 15.20 42.64 -15.58
CA GLN A 194 14.77 43.87 -14.89
C GLN A 194 14.50 43.68 -13.38
N GLN A 195 14.42 42.43 -12.90
CA GLN A 195 14.09 42.12 -11.51
C GLN A 195 15.35 42.02 -10.62
N SER A 196 16.26 42.99 -10.75
CA SER A 196 17.57 42.99 -10.09
C SER A 196 17.54 43.34 -8.60
N SER A 197 16.40 43.82 -8.07
CA SER A 197 16.21 44.19 -6.66
C SER A 197 15.21 43.29 -5.91
N ALA A 198 14.76 42.19 -6.51
CA ALA A 198 13.79 41.27 -5.91
C ALA A 198 14.29 40.70 -4.58
N ASN A 199 13.62 41.05 -3.47
CA ASN A 199 14.09 40.74 -2.12
C ASN A 199 13.03 40.30 -1.12
N ALA A 200 11.74 40.44 -1.42
CA ALA A 200 10.63 40.03 -0.57
C ALA A 200 9.54 39.34 -1.39
N PHE A 201 8.78 38.43 -0.76
CA PHE A 201 7.60 37.86 -1.40
C PHE A 201 6.49 38.90 -1.52
N ALA A 202 5.71 38.78 -2.59
CA ALA A 202 4.55 39.62 -2.83
C ALA A 202 3.52 38.89 -3.69
N SER A 203 2.25 39.26 -3.54
CA SER A 203 1.17 38.65 -4.30
C SER A 203 1.13 39.06 -5.79
N GLU A 204 1.88 40.09 -6.16
CA GLU A 204 2.08 40.58 -7.53
C GLU A 204 3.55 40.90 -7.73
N ALA A 205 4.10 40.52 -8.88
CA ALA A 205 5.51 40.73 -9.16
C ALA A 205 5.82 42.21 -9.44
N SER A 206 6.92 42.70 -8.86
CA SER A 206 7.46 44.04 -9.11
C SER A 206 8.98 44.01 -9.13
N SER A 207 9.63 45.17 -9.24
CA SER A 207 11.10 45.25 -9.19
C SER A 207 11.69 44.73 -7.88
N SER A 208 10.95 44.80 -6.76
CA SER A 208 11.36 44.31 -5.43
C SER A 208 10.52 43.13 -4.92
N GLY A 209 9.28 42.99 -5.39
CA GLY A 209 8.34 41.94 -4.98
C GLY A 209 8.41 40.69 -5.87
N VAL A 210 8.45 39.53 -5.22
CA VAL A 210 8.58 38.21 -5.86
C VAL A 210 7.30 37.40 -5.67
N ALA A 211 6.63 37.09 -6.78
CA ALA A 211 5.47 36.18 -6.82
C ALA A 211 5.87 34.79 -7.38
N GLN A 212 7.14 34.43 -7.22
CA GLN A 212 7.79 33.26 -7.80
C GLN A 212 8.72 32.58 -6.77
N CYS A 213 8.55 31.28 -6.52
CA CYS A 213 9.42 30.51 -5.66
C CYS A 213 10.86 30.57 -6.18
N SER A 214 11.81 30.86 -5.28
CA SER A 214 13.23 31.02 -5.61
C SER A 214 13.52 32.08 -6.70
N GLY A 215 12.63 33.08 -6.85
CA GLY A 215 12.73 34.18 -7.82
C GLY A 215 13.54 35.39 -7.35
N PHE A 216 14.43 35.25 -6.35
CA PHE A 216 15.16 36.39 -5.78
C PHE A 216 16.35 36.84 -6.64
N ALA A 217 16.75 38.10 -6.46
CA ALA A 217 17.97 38.63 -7.07
C ALA A 217 19.23 38.02 -6.44
N THR A 218 19.20 37.83 -5.12
CA THR A 218 20.24 37.15 -4.34
C THR A 218 19.57 36.08 -3.48
N ALA A 219 20.26 34.97 -3.22
CA ALA A 219 19.76 33.95 -2.31
C ALA A 219 19.46 34.58 -0.95
N LYS A 220 18.37 34.14 -0.33
CA LYS A 220 17.89 34.65 0.95
C LYS A 220 18.11 33.60 2.01
N ASP A 221 18.63 34.04 3.15
CA ASP A 221 18.72 33.20 4.34
C ASP A 221 17.46 33.38 5.21
N SER A 222 17.43 32.71 6.36
CA SER A 222 16.52 32.64 7.53
C SER A 222 15.44 33.71 7.77
N THR A 223 15.50 34.85 7.09
CA THR A 223 14.48 35.91 7.02
C THR A 223 13.26 35.53 6.19
N LEU A 224 13.41 34.64 5.21
CA LEU A 224 12.32 34.14 4.35
C LEU A 224 12.21 32.63 4.46
N SER A 225 11.05 32.09 4.08
CA SER A 225 10.77 30.67 4.18
C SER A 225 9.63 30.25 3.25
N PHE A 226 9.45 28.95 3.08
CA PHE A 226 8.38 28.37 2.28
C PHE A 226 6.99 28.71 2.80
N SER A 227 6.80 28.75 4.13
CA SER A 227 5.56 29.20 4.73
C SER A 227 5.24 30.67 4.42
N LYS A 228 6.24 31.55 4.41
CA LYS A 228 6.06 32.95 3.96
C LYS A 228 5.78 33.05 2.47
N PHE A 229 6.42 32.21 1.66
CA PHE A 229 6.12 32.13 0.23
C PHE A 229 4.63 31.82 0.00
N VAL A 230 4.08 30.80 0.66
CA VAL A 230 2.67 30.44 0.43
C VAL A 230 1.69 31.52 0.93
N GLU A 231 2.04 32.25 1.99
CA GLU A 231 1.25 33.33 2.58
C GLU A 231 1.31 34.61 1.74
N ASP A 232 2.50 35.17 1.55
CA ASP A 232 2.70 36.49 0.93
C ASP A 232 2.42 36.48 -0.59
N VAL A 233 2.69 35.34 -1.25
CA VAL A 233 2.40 35.16 -2.68
C VAL A 233 0.94 34.75 -2.92
N LYS A 234 0.20 34.44 -1.85
CA LYS A 234 -1.21 33.99 -1.88
C LYS A 234 -1.45 32.69 -2.64
N ILE A 235 -0.60 31.69 -2.45
CA ILE A 235 -0.62 30.40 -3.17
C ILE A 235 -1.98 29.67 -3.06
N GLY A 236 -2.69 29.83 -1.94
CA GLY A 236 -4.04 29.28 -1.76
C GLY A 236 -5.14 29.95 -2.60
N GLU A 237 -4.89 31.14 -3.14
CA GLU A 237 -5.87 31.96 -3.90
C GLU A 237 -5.45 32.18 -5.36
N LYS A 238 -4.16 32.47 -5.59
CA LYS A 238 -3.58 32.78 -6.90
C LYS A 238 -2.10 32.39 -6.95
N ASN A 239 -1.47 32.52 -8.12
CA ASN A 239 -0.03 32.27 -8.33
C ASN A 239 0.43 30.81 -8.11
N TRP A 240 -0.49 29.83 -8.13
CA TRP A 240 -0.17 28.40 -8.15
C TRP A 240 -0.88 27.69 -9.30
N PRO A 241 -0.24 26.74 -10.00
CA PRO A 241 1.18 26.31 -9.91
C PRO A 241 2.15 27.25 -10.64
N ARG A 242 1.64 28.36 -11.18
CA ARG A 242 2.36 29.31 -12.02
C ARG A 242 2.53 30.64 -11.32
N GLY A 243 3.78 31.08 -11.18
CA GLY A 243 4.13 32.36 -10.59
C GLY A 243 4.07 33.52 -11.59
N GLN A 244 4.53 34.68 -11.12
CA GLN A 244 4.66 35.88 -11.94
C GLN A 244 6.08 36.45 -11.83
N HIS A 245 6.54 37.09 -12.89
CA HIS A 245 7.77 37.88 -12.91
C HIS A 245 7.49 39.33 -13.32
N SER A 246 8.39 40.24 -12.96
CA SER A 246 8.25 41.66 -13.29
C SER A 246 8.87 41.95 -14.65
N THR A 247 8.19 42.78 -15.44
CA THR A 247 8.68 43.32 -16.71
C THR A 247 8.61 44.85 -16.69
N SER A 248 9.17 45.52 -17.70
CA SER A 248 9.01 46.99 -17.86
C SER A 248 7.54 47.42 -18.02
N SER A 249 6.68 46.50 -18.47
CA SER A 249 5.23 46.69 -18.62
C SER A 249 4.41 46.28 -17.38
N GLY A 250 5.06 45.95 -16.26
CA GLY A 250 4.42 45.46 -15.04
C GLY A 250 4.52 43.95 -14.84
N ALA A 251 3.73 43.41 -13.92
CA ALA A 251 3.69 41.98 -13.60
C ALA A 251 3.20 41.17 -14.81
N LYS A 252 3.94 40.12 -15.16
CA LYS A 252 3.53 39.13 -16.16
C LYS A 252 3.53 37.73 -15.57
N VAL A 253 2.60 36.93 -16.07
CA VAL A 253 2.50 35.51 -15.75
C VAL A 253 3.72 34.79 -16.34
N GLY A 254 4.40 33.98 -15.51
CA GLY A 254 5.59 33.22 -15.91
C GLY A 254 5.29 32.03 -16.80
N VAL A 255 6.29 31.18 -17.04
CA VAL A 255 6.09 29.97 -17.85
C VAL A 255 5.19 28.97 -17.13
N PRO A 256 4.57 28.01 -17.84
CA PRO A 256 3.85 26.90 -17.22
C PRO A 256 4.57 26.27 -16.02
N ASP A 257 3.84 26.16 -14.91
CA ASP A 257 4.25 25.46 -13.69
C ASP A 257 5.54 25.97 -13.04
N SER A 258 5.88 27.24 -13.28
CA SER A 258 7.11 27.84 -12.78
C SER A 258 7.28 27.72 -11.26
N ASN A 259 6.22 27.87 -10.46
CA ASN A 259 6.30 27.73 -9.01
C ASN A 259 6.42 26.27 -8.59
N ALA A 260 5.64 25.36 -9.18
CA ALA A 260 5.75 23.93 -8.92
C ALA A 260 7.15 23.40 -9.25
N LYS A 261 7.74 23.85 -10.37
CA LYS A 261 9.10 23.48 -10.80
C LYS A 261 10.17 23.95 -9.81
N ALA A 262 10.07 25.18 -9.34
CA ALA A 262 11.00 25.73 -8.37
C ALA A 262 10.88 25.01 -7.01
N VAL A 263 9.66 24.78 -6.52
CA VAL A 263 9.42 24.00 -5.29
C VAL A 263 9.99 22.58 -5.43
N ALA A 264 9.70 21.88 -6.54
CA ALA A 264 10.20 20.53 -6.78
C ALA A 264 11.74 20.48 -6.79
N LYS A 265 12.37 21.50 -7.41
CA LYS A 265 13.82 21.62 -7.44
C LYS A 265 14.39 21.81 -6.04
N ASP A 266 13.80 22.69 -5.23
CA ASP A 266 14.25 22.93 -3.86
C ASP A 266 14.13 21.68 -2.99
N LEU A 267 12.98 20.99 -3.05
CA LEU A 267 12.75 19.75 -2.29
C LEU A 267 13.72 18.62 -2.67
N VAL A 268 14.20 18.59 -3.91
CA VAL A 268 15.11 17.54 -4.41
C VAL A 268 16.58 17.92 -4.30
N GLN A 269 16.96 19.19 -4.43
CA GLN A 269 18.36 19.61 -4.55
C GLN A 269 18.90 20.31 -3.31
N GLU A 270 18.06 21.05 -2.58
CA GLU A 270 18.50 21.82 -1.41
C GLU A 270 18.38 21.04 -0.10
N LEU A 271 17.61 19.95 -0.11
CA LEU A 271 17.42 19.06 1.03
C LEU A 271 18.37 17.87 0.99
N ASN A 272 18.89 17.50 2.16
CA ASN A 272 19.63 16.25 2.31
C ASN A 272 18.69 15.03 2.36
N HIS A 273 19.25 13.83 2.41
CA HIS A 273 18.48 12.58 2.38
C HIS A 273 17.45 12.45 3.53
N ASP A 274 17.84 12.82 4.75
CA ASP A 274 16.97 12.72 5.92
C ASP A 274 15.85 13.77 5.86
N GLU A 275 16.17 14.97 5.38
CA GLU A 275 15.19 16.05 5.14
C GLU A 275 14.17 15.66 4.06
N LYS A 276 14.61 15.00 2.99
CA LYS A 276 13.70 14.46 1.96
C LYS A 276 12.74 13.43 2.53
N THR A 277 13.24 12.52 3.35
CA THR A 277 12.43 11.53 4.06
C THR A 277 11.37 12.19 4.94
N ILE A 278 11.75 13.26 5.64
CA ILE A 278 10.83 14.07 6.43
C ILE A 278 9.73 14.70 5.57
N VAL A 279 10.11 15.35 4.47
CA VAL A 279 9.18 15.96 3.53
C VAL A 279 8.24 14.92 2.93
N ALA A 280 8.74 13.74 2.56
CA ALA A 280 7.95 12.67 1.98
C ALA A 280 6.84 12.19 2.94
N GLY A 281 7.17 12.00 4.23
CA GLY A 281 6.17 11.66 5.24
C GLY A 281 5.15 12.79 5.46
N LEU A 282 5.57 14.06 5.38
CA LEU A 282 4.66 15.21 5.46
C LEU A 282 3.72 15.29 4.24
N LEU A 283 4.22 15.08 3.04
CA LEU A 283 3.42 15.03 1.80
C LEU A 283 2.40 13.89 1.84
N ALA A 284 2.84 12.70 2.25
CA ALA A 284 1.96 11.56 2.45
C ALA A 284 0.85 11.89 3.46
N LYS A 285 1.18 12.56 4.57
CA LYS A 285 0.22 12.89 5.63
C LYS A 285 -0.75 14.02 5.27
N THR A 286 -0.30 15.03 4.52
CA THR A 286 -1.04 16.30 4.33
C THR A 286 -1.75 16.39 2.99
N ILE A 287 -1.16 15.86 1.92
CA ILE A 287 -1.68 16.02 0.56
C ILE A 287 -2.24 14.70 0.04
N GLU A 288 -1.45 13.63 0.14
CA GLU A 288 -1.75 12.39 -0.59
C GLU A 288 -2.69 11.43 0.17
N GLY A 289 -2.78 11.60 1.50
CA GLY A 289 -3.54 10.70 2.36
C GLY A 289 -2.94 9.30 2.41
N GLY A 290 -1.67 9.20 2.82
CA GLY A 290 -0.94 7.94 2.88
C GLY A 290 -1.69 6.89 3.70
N GLU A 291 -1.93 5.74 3.09
CA GLU A 291 -2.58 4.61 3.75
C GLU A 291 -1.52 3.76 4.46
N VAL A 292 -1.83 3.33 5.68
CA VAL A 292 -0.97 2.44 6.45
C VAL A 292 -1.68 1.12 6.68
N VAL A 293 -1.05 0.04 6.22
CA VAL A 293 -1.60 -1.31 6.28
C VAL A 293 -0.80 -2.14 7.28
N GLU A 294 -1.49 -2.72 8.25
CA GLU A 294 -0.93 -3.70 9.16
C GLU A 294 -1.30 -5.10 8.70
N ILE A 295 -0.30 -5.96 8.52
CA ILE A 295 -0.47 -7.36 8.14
C ILE A 295 0.10 -8.23 9.25
N ARG A 296 -0.77 -9.05 9.84
CA ARG A 296 -0.43 -10.04 10.87
C ARG A 296 -0.40 -11.46 10.32
N ALA A 297 -1.38 -11.77 9.47
CA ALA A 297 -1.53 -13.06 8.83
C ALA A 297 -2.39 -12.94 7.58
N VAL A 298 -2.23 -13.87 6.65
CA VAL A 298 -3.14 -14.12 5.53
C VAL A 298 -3.77 -15.49 5.72
N SER A 299 -5.06 -15.62 5.44
CA SER A 299 -5.75 -16.91 5.47
C SER A 299 -6.22 -17.28 4.07
N SER A 300 -6.19 -18.57 3.75
CA SER A 300 -6.73 -19.14 2.53
C SER A 300 -7.91 -20.05 2.88
N THR A 301 -8.99 -19.95 2.10
CA THR A 301 -10.13 -20.87 2.15
C THR A 301 -10.25 -21.59 0.81
N SER A 302 -10.10 -22.91 0.79
CA SER A 302 -10.31 -23.73 -0.40
C SER A 302 -11.68 -24.40 -0.36
N VAL A 303 -12.27 -24.61 -1.53
CA VAL A 303 -13.51 -25.37 -1.68
C VAL A 303 -13.27 -26.45 -2.73
N MET A 304 -13.51 -27.71 -2.38
CA MET A 304 -13.44 -28.85 -3.31
C MET A 304 -14.80 -29.53 -3.40
N VAL A 305 -15.15 -30.01 -4.59
CA VAL A 305 -16.36 -30.77 -4.82
C VAL A 305 -15.96 -32.14 -5.37
N ASN A 306 -16.19 -33.17 -4.57
CA ASN A 306 -15.95 -34.57 -4.93
C ASN A 306 -17.27 -35.22 -5.33
N ALA A 307 -17.29 -35.96 -6.44
CA ALA A 307 -18.45 -36.70 -6.88
C ALA A 307 -18.02 -38.11 -7.32
N GLU A 308 -18.56 -39.13 -6.67
CA GLU A 308 -18.27 -40.54 -6.92
C GLU A 308 -19.53 -41.27 -7.39
N PHE A 309 -19.39 -42.18 -8.37
CA PHE A 309 -20.48 -43.01 -8.88
C PHE A 309 -19.99 -44.45 -9.08
N GLU A 310 -20.65 -45.43 -8.46
CA GLU A 310 -20.39 -46.86 -8.77
C GLU A 310 -21.02 -47.28 -10.11
N ILE A 311 -20.21 -47.82 -11.03
CA ILE A 311 -20.70 -48.46 -12.26
C ILE A 311 -20.69 -49.99 -12.06
N ILE A 312 -21.82 -50.56 -11.66
CA ILE A 312 -21.97 -52.04 -11.64
C ILE A 312 -22.19 -52.55 -13.07
N ARG A 313 -21.17 -53.22 -13.65
CA ARG A 313 -21.33 -54.07 -14.86
C ARG A 313 -22.02 -55.39 -14.49
N LEU A 314 -23.32 -55.50 -14.74
CA LEU A 314 -24.05 -56.77 -14.71
C LEU A 314 -23.88 -57.53 -16.06
N PHE A 315 -22.83 -58.35 -16.20
CA PHE A 315 -22.87 -59.45 -17.18
C PHE A 315 -23.65 -60.62 -16.58
N ARG A 316 -24.97 -60.64 -16.79
CA ARG A 316 -25.80 -61.81 -16.46
C ARG A 316 -25.63 -62.86 -17.55
N ARG A 317 -24.93 -63.95 -17.21
CA ARG A 317 -24.80 -65.19 -18.00
C ARG A 317 -26.20 -65.76 -18.26
N ALA A 318 -26.60 -65.86 -19.53
CA ALA A 318 -27.87 -66.45 -19.92
C ALA A 318 -27.85 -67.98 -19.79
N GLU A 319 -28.81 -68.46 -18.99
CA GLU A 319 -29.61 -69.69 -19.08
C GLU A 319 -28.97 -71.09 -18.97
N SER A 320 -29.50 -71.83 -17.99
CA SER A 320 -29.48 -73.29 -17.90
C SER A 320 -30.83 -73.84 -18.35
N SER A 321 -30.80 -74.73 -19.35
CA SER A 321 -31.68 -75.87 -19.67
C SER A 321 -33.21 -75.78 -19.48
N ARG A 322 -33.95 -76.03 -20.59
CA ARG A 322 -35.15 -76.87 -20.60
C ARG A 322 -35.15 -77.78 -21.84
N VAL A 323 -35.62 -79.01 -21.58
CA VAL A 323 -35.95 -80.18 -22.43
C VAL A 323 -36.08 -79.94 -23.93
#